data_AF-A0A179HKV5-F1
#
_entry.id   AF-A0A179HKV5-F1
#
_cell.length_a   1.000
_cell.length_b   1.000
_cell.length_c   1.000
_cell.angle_alpha   90.00
_cell.angle_beta   90.00
_cell.angle_gamma   90.00
#
_symmetry.space_group_name_H-M   'P 1'
#
loop_
_entity.id
_entity.type
_entity.pdbx_description
1 polymer ?
#
loop_
_entity_poly.entity_id
_entity_poly.type
_entity_poly.pdbx_seq_one_letter_code
_entity_poly.pdbx_strand_id
1 'polypeptide(L)'
;MSVVHEQTVYVLAHYDHAAGAATICGVFAELQDANAECLQLARRAGITLTNESSTTGPDGMHLSPVEPLRWDAPEGVSCWVEAHAVKPTRVVNA
;
A
#
# COMPACT_ATOMS: atom_id res chain seq x y z
N MET A 1 -0.58 11.55 -31.23
CA MET A 1 -1.20 10.46 -30.46
C MET A 1 -0.69 10.58 -29.04
N SER A 2 -1.49 11.07 -28.10
CA SER A 2 -1.09 11.12 -26.69
C SER A 2 -1.24 9.72 -26.09
N VAL A 3 -0.13 9.12 -25.69
CA VAL A 3 -0.17 7.88 -24.90
C VAL A 3 -0.85 8.22 -23.59
N VAL A 4 -2.08 7.72 -23.39
CA VAL A 4 -2.72 7.78 -22.08
C VAL A 4 -1.94 6.81 -21.21
N HIS A 5 -1.00 7.32 -20.42
CA HIS A 5 -0.39 6.51 -19.38
C HIS A 5 -1.50 6.26 -18.36
N GLU A 6 -1.87 5.01 -18.15
CA GLU A 6 -2.77 4.61 -17.08
C GLU A 6 -2.06 4.94 -15.76
N GLN A 7 -2.38 6.08 -15.19
CA GLN A 7 -1.74 6.53 -13.96
C GLN A 7 -2.26 5.67 -12.82
N THR A 8 -1.40 4.85 -12.23
CA THR A 8 -1.74 4.04 -11.06
C THR A 8 -1.39 4.81 -9.80
N VAL A 9 -2.26 4.75 -8.79
CA VAL A 9 -1.96 5.21 -7.44
C VAL A 9 -2.05 4.05 -6.48
N TYR A 10 -1.28 4.13 -5.40
CA TYR A 10 -1.22 3.12 -4.36
C TYR A 10 -1.86 3.67 -3.10
N VAL A 11 -2.95 3.04 -2.66
CA VAL A 11 -3.75 3.48 -1.51
C VAL A 11 -3.39 2.63 -0.31
N LEU A 12 -2.96 3.26 0.78
CA LEU A 12 -2.71 2.60 2.05
C LEU A 12 -3.97 2.64 2.91
N ALA A 13 -4.52 1.47 3.21
CA ALA A 13 -5.71 1.31 4.02
C ALA A 13 -5.36 0.62 5.35
N HIS A 14 -6.08 1.01 6.40
CA HIS A 14 -6.01 0.44 7.74
C HIS A 14 -7.43 0.11 8.19
N TYR A 15 -7.65 -1.11 8.67
CA TYR A 15 -8.92 -1.57 9.20
C TYR A 15 -8.77 -1.96 10.66
N ASP A 16 -9.68 -1.46 11.48
CA ASP A 16 -9.77 -1.81 12.89
C ASP A 16 -11.07 -2.59 13.12
N HIS A 17 -10.96 -3.88 13.47
CA HIS A 17 -12.11 -4.73 13.74
C HIS A 17 -12.90 -4.29 14.98
N ALA A 18 -12.28 -3.67 15.98
CA ALA A 18 -12.97 -3.18 17.16
C ALA A 18 -13.82 -1.95 16.82
N ALA A 19 -13.33 -1.09 15.93
CA ALA A 19 -14.08 0.06 15.43
C ALA A 19 -15.04 -0.29 14.28
N GLY A 20 -14.83 -1.42 13.59
CA GLY A 20 -15.60 -1.83 12.41
C GLY A 20 -15.44 -0.89 11.22
N ALA A 21 -14.29 -0.22 11.11
CA ALA A 21 -14.08 0.86 10.14
C ALA A 21 -12.73 0.74 9.41
N ALA A 22 -12.75 1.04 8.10
CA ALA A 22 -11.56 1.21 7.28
C ALA A 22 -11.21 2.70 7.15
N THR A 23 -9.93 3.02 7.29
CA THR A 23 -9.38 4.36 7.15
C THR A 23 -8.31 4.37 6.07
N ILE A 24 -8.37 5.35 5.17
CA ILE A 24 -7.30 5.59 4.21
C ILE A 24 -6.22 6.42 4.89
N CYS A 25 -5.03 5.84 5.04
CA CYS A 25 -3.89 6.48 5.70
C CYS A 25 -3.10 7.36 4.74
N GLY A 26 -3.10 7.01 3.44
CA GLY A 26 -2.37 7.77 2.43
C GLY A 26 -2.62 7.26 1.02
N VAL A 27 -2.27 8.09 0.04
CA VAL A 27 -2.29 7.77 -1.39
C VAL A 27 -0.94 8.18 -1.97
N PHE A 28 -0.30 7.25 -2.67
CA PHE A 28 1.08 7.38 -3.15
C PHE A 28 1.13 7.18 -4.66
N ALA A 29 2.07 7.86 -5.31
CA ALA A 29 2.35 7.65 -6.73
C ALA A 29 3.18 6.38 -6.97
N GLU A 30 4.04 6.03 -6.01
CA GLU A 30 4.95 4.89 -6.09
C GLU A 30 4.59 3.80 -5.07
N LEU A 31 4.69 2.53 -5.49
CA LEU A 31 4.38 1.38 -4.65
C LEU A 31 5.31 1.29 -3.44
N GLN A 32 6.58 1.63 -3.64
CA GLN A 32 7.63 1.54 -2.65
C GLN A 32 7.37 2.49 -1.47
N ASP A 33 6.86 3.69 -1.75
CA ASP A 33 6.49 4.66 -0.72
C ASP A 33 5.29 4.16 0.11
N ALA A 34 4.26 3.64 -0.57
CA ALA A 34 3.10 3.06 0.09
C ALA A 34 3.48 1.86 0.98
N ASN A 35 4.33 0.98 0.45
CA ASN A 35 4.83 -0.19 1.17
C ASN A 35 5.72 0.20 2.37
N ALA A 36 6.57 1.22 2.22
CA ALA A 36 7.40 1.73 3.31
C ALA A 36 6.55 2.29 4.46
N GLU A 37 5.50 3.05 4.16
CA GLU A 37 4.55 3.53 5.17
C GLU A 37 3.73 2.39 5.79
N CYS A 38 3.32 1.38 5.00
CA CYS A 38 2.65 0.19 5.51
C CYS A 38 3.53 -0.59 6.52
N LEU A 39 4.83 -0.74 6.23
CA LEU A 39 5.81 -1.33 7.16
C LEU A 39 6.02 -0.46 8.41
N GLN A 40 6.04 0.86 8.24
CA GLN A 40 6.18 1.80 9.35
C GLN A 40 4.99 1.70 10.31
N LEU A 41 3.77 1.53 9.81
CA LEU A 41 2.58 1.29 10.64
C LEU A 41 2.68 -0.03 11.42
N ALA A 42 3.13 -1.12 10.79
CA ALA A 42 3.36 -2.39 11.49
C ALA A 42 4.35 -2.22 12.66
N ARG A 43 5.47 -1.53 12.42
CA ARG A 43 6.48 -1.26 13.46
C ARG A 43 5.91 -0.43 14.61
N ARG A 44 5.07 0.56 14.32
CA ARG A 44 4.40 1.39 15.35
C ARG A 44 3.39 0.60 16.17
N ALA A 45 2.72 -0.38 15.56
CA ALA A 45 1.82 -1.30 16.25
C ALA A 45 2.56 -2.40 17.06
N GLY A 46 3.91 -2.44 17.00
CA GLY A 46 4.70 -3.48 17.66
C GLY A 46 4.59 -4.85 16.97
N ILE A 47 4.08 -4.88 15.73
CA ILE A 47 3.93 -6.10 14.95
C ILE A 47 5.29 -6.47 14.38
N THR A 48 5.82 -7.60 14.85
CA THR A 48 6.99 -8.22 14.22
C THR A 48 6.51 -8.99 13.02
N LEU A 49 6.70 -8.42 11.83
CA LEU A 49 6.43 -9.13 10.57
C LEU A 49 7.37 -10.33 10.49
N THR A 50 6.84 -11.53 10.72
CA THR A 50 7.59 -12.79 10.69
C THR A 50 7.86 -13.22 9.26
N ASN A 51 8.64 -12.44 8.50
CA ASN A 51 9.10 -12.74 7.15
C ASN A 51 8.00 -12.90 6.04
N GLU A 52 8.31 -12.38 4.85
CA GLU A 52 7.95 -13.02 3.56
C GLU A 52 6.45 -13.15 3.18
N SER A 53 5.64 -12.10 3.31
CA SER A 53 4.38 -12.02 2.54
C SER A 53 4.53 -11.33 1.17
N SER A 54 5.76 -11.19 0.68
CA SER A 54 6.02 -10.98 -0.75
C SER A 54 6.25 -12.35 -1.38
N THR A 55 5.44 -12.71 -2.38
CA THR A 55 5.59 -13.95 -3.14
C THR A 55 6.85 -13.96 -4.02
N THR A 56 7.71 -12.95 -3.90
CA THR A 56 9.09 -12.95 -4.39
C THR A 56 9.90 -12.03 -3.49
N GLY A 57 10.79 -12.61 -2.68
CA GLY A 57 11.65 -11.87 -1.76
C GLY A 57 12.63 -10.91 -2.46
N PRO A 58 13.37 -10.09 -1.69
CA PRO A 58 14.29 -9.09 -2.20
C PRO A 58 15.46 -9.78 -2.90
N ASP A 59 15.49 -9.76 -4.23
CA ASP A 59 16.72 -10.06 -4.97
C ASP A 59 17.75 -9.00 -4.61
N GLY A 60 19.06 -9.32 -4.57
CA GLY A 60 20.13 -8.46 -4.03
C GLY A 60 20.31 -7.06 -4.65
N MET A 61 19.39 -6.64 -5.51
CA MET A 61 19.24 -5.33 -6.15
C MET A 61 17.96 -4.56 -5.75
N HIS A 62 17.02 -5.16 -5.01
CA HIS A 62 15.69 -4.59 -4.69
C HIS A 62 15.39 -4.71 -3.18
N LEU A 63 15.66 -3.64 -2.42
CA LEU A 63 15.43 -3.54 -0.97
C LEU A 63 13.94 -3.34 -0.57
N SER A 64 12.98 -3.44 -1.51
CA SER A 64 11.58 -3.11 -1.24
C SER A 64 10.62 -4.11 -1.92
N PRO A 65 9.50 -4.47 -1.25
CA PRO A 65 8.51 -5.38 -1.81
C PRO A 65 7.93 -4.80 -3.10
N VAL A 66 7.95 -5.62 -4.16
CA VAL A 66 7.45 -5.28 -5.51
C VAL A 66 5.95 -5.52 -5.67
N GLU A 67 5.32 -6.08 -4.64
CA GLU A 67 3.88 -6.33 -4.58
C GLU A 67 3.25 -5.47 -3.46
N PRO A 68 1.95 -5.11 -3.58
CA PRO A 68 1.25 -4.40 -2.51
C PRO A 68 1.31 -5.17 -1.19
N LEU A 69 1.88 -4.51 -0.17
CA LEU A 69 2.07 -5.14 1.13
C LEU A 69 0.74 -5.23 1.88
N ARG A 70 0.52 -6.35 2.55
CA ARG A 70 -0.55 -6.53 3.53
C ARG A 70 0.00 -7.20 4.80
N TRP A 71 -0.54 -6.81 5.94
CA TRP A 71 -0.37 -7.51 7.21
C TRP A 71 -1.66 -7.48 8.02
N ASP A 72 -1.82 -8.49 8.86
CA ASP A 72 -2.94 -8.64 9.78
C ASP A 72 -2.34 -8.88 11.18
N ALA A 73 -2.91 -8.22 12.18
CA ALA A 73 -2.44 -8.21 13.54
C ALA A 73 -3.38 -9.00 14.46
N PRO A 74 -2.86 -9.68 15.50
CA PRO A 74 -3.67 -10.51 16.39
C PRO A 74 -4.74 -9.71 17.16
N GLU A 75 -4.55 -8.40 17.34
CA GLU A 75 -5.52 -7.48 17.92
C GLU A 75 -6.74 -7.19 17.02
N GLY A 76 -6.80 -7.76 15.82
CA GLY A 76 -7.86 -7.48 14.85
C GLY A 76 -7.65 -6.19 14.07
N VAL A 77 -6.39 -5.80 13.86
CA VAL A 77 -6.02 -4.69 12.99
C VAL A 77 -5.44 -5.24 11.70
N SER A 78 -5.87 -4.73 10.56
CA SER A 78 -5.34 -5.09 9.25
C SER A 78 -4.84 -3.85 8.53
N CYS A 79 -3.74 -3.94 7.80
CA CYS A 79 -3.27 -2.85 6.98
C CYS A 79 -2.74 -3.38 5.65
N TRP A 80 -3.08 -2.69 4.57
CA TRP A 80 -2.71 -3.13 3.23
C TRP A 80 -2.59 -1.98 2.24
N VAL A 81 -1.83 -2.23 1.17
CA VAL A 81 -1.71 -1.37 0.01
C VAL A 81 -2.58 -1.93 -1.12
N GLU A 82 -3.28 -1.05 -1.84
CA GLU A 82 -4.01 -1.39 -3.06
C GLU A 82 -3.58 -0.52 -4.23
N ALA A 83 -3.40 -1.13 -5.40
CA ALA A 83 -3.15 -0.41 -6.63
C ALA A 83 -4.48 -0.06 -7.32
N HIS A 84 -4.66 1.22 -7.66
CA HIS A 84 -5.86 1.75 -8.30
C HIS A 84 -5.49 2.53 -9.56
N ALA A 85 -6.02 2.11 -10.70
CA ALA A 85 -5.88 2.87 -11.95
C ALA A 85 -6.75 4.13 -11.90
N VAL A 86 -6.13 5.28 -12.07
CA VAL A 86 -6.81 6.58 -12.09
C VAL A 86 -7.30 6.87 -13.50
N LYS A 87 -8.62 7.05 -13.61
CA LYS A 87 -9.27 7.55 -14.82
C LYS A 87 -9.79 8.96 -14.58
N PRO A 88 -9.16 10.00 -15.15
CA PRO A 88 -9.66 11.36 -15.03
C PRO A 88 -11.07 11.47 -15.61
N THR A 89 -12.05 11.87 -14.78
CA THR A 89 -13.43 12.13 -15.25
C THR A 89 -13.54 13.47 -15.98
N ARG A 90 -12.70 14.44 -15.59
CA ARG A 90 -12.63 15.76 -16.20
C ARG A 90 -11.16 16.18 -16.27
N VAL A 91 -10.70 16.50 -17.47
CA VAL A 91 -9.37 17.08 -17.69
C VAL A 91 -9.58 18.58 -17.91
N VAL A 92 -9.00 19.39 -17.03
CA VAL A 92 -8.98 20.85 -17.20
C VAL A 92 -7.60 21.20 -17.73
N ASN A 93 -7.52 21.61 -18.99
CA ASN A 93 -6.27 22.13 -19.54
C ASN A 93 -6.08 23.55 -18.99
N ALA A 94 -4.94 23.77 -18.34
CA ALA A 94 -4.50 25.09 -17.91
C ALA A 94 -4.04 25.93 -19.11
#